data_AF-A0A3M1E7G1-F1
#
_entry.id   AF-A0A3M1E7G1-F1
#
_cell.length_a   1.000
_cell.length_b   1.000
_cell.length_c   1.000
_cell.angle_alpha   90.00
_cell.angle_beta   90.00
_cell.angle_gamma   90.00
#
_symmetry.space_group_name_H-M   'P 1'
#
loop_
_entity.id
_entity.type
_entity.pdbx_description
1 polymer ?
#
loop_
_entity_poly.entity_id
_entity_poly.type
_entity_poly.pdbx_seq_one_letter_code
_entity_poly.pdbx_strand_id
1 'polypeptide(L)'
;MPAATSRPANKGRRWPDWHPQLSPFCHSDTHRALWQIVNSVGPYLLLWVLAVRCLETGAPWPVTGVILVLAACFLVRIFILFHDCVHGSFFSSKKANTFF
;
A
#
# COMPACT_ATOMS: atom_id res chain seq x y z
N MET A 1 -57.87 -5.26 -17.32
CA MET A 1 -56.40 -5.21 -17.48
C MET A 1 -55.89 -4.01 -16.71
N PRO A 2 -55.23 -4.13 -15.55
CA PRO A 2 -54.63 -2.98 -14.89
C PRO A 2 -53.24 -2.68 -15.46
N ALA A 3 -52.96 -1.38 -15.59
CA ALA A 3 -51.81 -0.78 -16.23
C ALA A 3 -50.48 -1.17 -15.56
N ALA A 4 -49.47 -1.46 -16.38
CA ALA A 4 -48.10 -1.65 -15.95
C ALA A 4 -47.55 -0.34 -15.36
N THR A 5 -47.33 -0.33 -14.04
CA THR A 5 -46.61 0.72 -13.33
C THR A 5 -45.12 0.63 -13.68
N SER A 6 -44.65 1.52 -14.55
CA SER A 6 -43.22 1.68 -14.84
C SER A 6 -42.50 2.16 -13.58
N ARG A 7 -41.59 1.34 -13.04
CA ARG A 7 -40.73 1.72 -11.91
C ARG A 7 -39.92 2.98 -12.27
N PRO A 8 -39.85 4.00 -11.39
CA PRO A 8 -39.00 5.15 -11.65
C PRO A 8 -37.53 4.70 -11.69
N ALA A 9 -36.84 5.06 -12.77
CA ALA A 9 -35.41 4.77 -12.93
C ALA A 9 -34.64 5.44 -11.79
N ASN A 10 -34.00 4.62 -10.96
CA ASN A 10 -33.10 5.06 -9.91
C ASN A 10 -31.95 5.86 -10.56
N LYS A 11 -31.95 7.18 -10.40
CA LYS A 11 -30.84 8.05 -10.83
C LYS A 11 -29.66 7.88 -9.86
N GLY A 12 -29.13 6.67 -9.78
CA GLY A 12 -27.84 6.40 -9.17
C GLY A 12 -26.76 7.10 -9.97
N ARG A 13 -25.83 7.77 -9.27
CA ARG A 13 -24.73 8.61 -9.80
C ARG A 13 -24.36 8.31 -11.27
N ARG A 14 -24.57 9.29 -12.17
CA ARG A 14 -24.09 9.25 -13.55
C ARG A 14 -22.60 9.56 -13.54
N TRP A 15 -21.77 8.52 -13.51
CA TRP A 15 -20.33 8.67 -13.69
C TRP A 15 -20.03 9.16 -15.11
N PRO A 16 -18.98 9.97 -15.32
CA PRO A 16 -18.61 10.45 -16.66
C PRO A 16 -18.21 9.30 -17.60
N ASP A 17 -18.31 9.51 -18.92
CA ASP A 17 -18.03 8.46 -19.94
C ASP A 17 -16.57 7.95 -19.92
N TRP A 18 -15.66 8.69 -19.28
CA TRP A 18 -14.27 8.28 -19.04
C TRP A 18 -14.10 7.34 -17.84
N HIS A 19 -15.09 7.25 -16.94
CA HIS A 19 -15.02 6.40 -15.75
C HIS A 19 -14.81 4.90 -16.08
N PRO A 20 -15.52 4.29 -17.05
CA PRO A 20 -15.23 2.92 -17.46
C PRO A 20 -13.80 2.73 -18.01
N GLN A 21 -13.18 3.78 -18.56
CA GLN A 21 -11.82 3.72 -19.09
C GLN A 21 -10.76 3.62 -17.97
N LEU A 22 -11.13 3.94 -16.72
CA LEU A 22 -10.25 3.83 -15.56
C LEU A 22 -10.29 2.43 -14.90
N SER A 23 -11.24 1.57 -15.27
CA SER A 23 -11.40 0.24 -14.67
C SER A 23 -10.14 -0.64 -14.71
N PRO A 24 -9.29 -0.60 -15.76
CA PRO A 24 -8.04 -1.38 -15.80
C PRO A 24 -7.01 -0.94 -14.75
N PHE A 25 -7.05 0.33 -14.31
CA PHE A 25 -6.12 0.89 -13.34
C PHE A 25 -6.56 0.69 -11.88
N CYS A 26 -7.81 0.27 -11.67
CA CYS A 26 -8.37 -0.04 -10.34
C CYS A 26 -8.14 -1.49 -9.90
N HIS A 27 -7.30 -2.26 -10.59
CA HIS A 27 -7.00 -3.64 -10.22
C HIS A 27 -5.89 -3.68 -9.16
N SER A 28 -6.26 -3.96 -7.91
CA SER A 28 -5.30 -4.24 -6.85
C SER A 28 -4.76 -5.66 -6.99
N ASP A 29 -3.45 -5.78 -7.24
CA ASP A 29 -2.76 -7.07 -7.30
C ASP A 29 -2.06 -7.33 -5.97
N THR A 30 -2.67 -8.18 -5.14
CA THR A 30 -2.18 -8.55 -3.82
C THR A 30 -0.78 -9.18 -3.87
N HIS A 31 -0.41 -9.87 -4.95
CA HIS A 31 0.90 -10.52 -5.07
C HIS A 31 1.98 -9.47 -5.36
N ARG A 32 1.69 -8.52 -6.26
CA ARG A 32 2.58 -7.39 -6.54
C ARG A 32 2.76 -6.50 -5.30
N ALA A 33 1.67 -6.31 -4.55
CA ALA A 33 1.67 -5.64 -3.26
C ALA A 33 2.60 -6.32 -2.23
N LEU A 34 2.46 -7.63 -2.04
CA LEU A 34 3.31 -8.39 -1.13
C LEU A 34 4.78 -8.30 -1.52
N TRP A 35 5.08 -8.39 -2.82
CA TRP A 35 6.45 -8.20 -3.33
C TRP A 35 7.01 -6.82 -2.98
N GLN A 36 6.21 -5.75 -3.11
CA GLN A 36 6.66 -4.40 -2.73
C GLN A 36 6.96 -4.27 -1.24
N ILE A 37 6.18 -4.94 -0.40
CA ILE A 37 6.42 -5.00 1.06
C ILE A 37 7.74 -5.71 1.33
N VAL A 38 7.94 -6.92 0.78
CA VAL A 38 9.18 -7.68 0.98
C VAL A 38 10.41 -6.89 0.51
N ASN A 39 10.33 -6.25 -0.66
CA ASN A 39 11.41 -5.42 -1.20
C ASN A 39 11.70 -4.13 -0.42
N SER A 40 10.80 -3.71 0.47
CA SER A 40 11.00 -2.49 1.27
C SER A 40 11.39 -2.85 2.70
N VAL A 41 10.68 -3.80 3.31
CA VAL A 41 10.92 -4.27 4.68
C VAL A 41 12.19 -5.10 4.78
N GLY A 42 12.49 -5.95 3.79
CA GLY A 42 13.69 -6.78 3.78
C GLY A 42 14.99 -5.95 3.88
N PRO A 43 15.22 -4.98 2.97
CA PRO A 43 16.38 -4.10 3.05
C PRO A 43 16.42 -3.25 4.33
N TYR A 44 15.27 -2.78 4.82
CA TYR A 44 15.21 -2.04 6.09
C TYR A 44 15.71 -2.88 7.27
N LEU A 45 15.24 -4.13 7.39
CA LEU A 45 15.67 -5.04 8.45
C LEU A 45 17.17 -5.35 8.35
N LEU A 46 17.68 -5.54 7.13
CA LEU A 46 19.11 -5.74 6.90
C LEU A 46 19.93 -4.52 7.38
N LEU A 47 19.53 -3.31 7.00
CA LEU A 47 20.19 -2.08 7.42
C LEU A 47 20.09 -1.86 8.94
N TRP A 48 18.97 -2.22 9.55
CA TRP A 48 18.79 -2.15 11.00
C TRP A 48 19.75 -3.08 11.74
N VAL A 49 19.87 -4.34 11.30
CA VAL A 49 20.85 -5.28 11.86
C VAL A 49 22.26 -4.72 11.70
N LEU A 50 22.62 -4.22 10.51
CA LEU A 50 23.94 -3.61 10.28
C LEU A 50 24.20 -2.42 11.21
N ALA A 51 23.21 -1.57 11.46
CA ALA A 51 23.33 -0.44 12.39
C ALA A 51 23.59 -0.91 13.83
N VAL A 52 22.86 -1.92 14.31
CA VAL A 52 23.07 -2.51 15.65
C VAL A 52 24.49 -3.07 15.76
N ARG A 53 24.94 -3.82 14.75
CA ARG A 53 26.30 -4.41 14.74
C ARG A 53 27.40 -3.35 14.68
N CYS A 54 27.18 -2.24 13.97
CA CYS A 54 28.11 -1.11 13.97
C CYS A 54 28.23 -0.48 15.38
N LEU A 55 27.12 -0.35 16.11
CA LEU A 55 27.15 0.18 17.48
C LEU A 55 27.85 -0.78 18.45
N GLU A 56 27.58 -2.09 18.35
CA GLU A 56 28.23 -3.12 19.19
C GLU A 56 29.74 -3.19 18.97
N THR A 57 30.20 -3.04 17.72
CA THR A 57 31.62 -3.15 17.35
C THR A 57 32.40 -1.85 17.51
N GLY A 58 31.75 -0.75 17.90
CA GLY A 58 32.39 0.56 18.00
C GLY A 58 32.81 1.12 16.65
N ALA A 59 32.06 0.82 15.58
CA ALA A 59 32.35 1.27 14.23
C ALA A 59 32.41 2.82 14.16
N PRO A 60 33.18 3.38 13.20
CA PRO A 60 33.31 4.82 13.06
C PRO A 60 31.95 5.51 12.86
N TRP A 61 31.72 6.62 13.57
CA TRP A 61 30.47 7.39 13.51
C TRP A 61 29.94 7.69 12.10
N PRO A 62 30.77 8.05 11.10
CA PRO A 62 30.27 8.31 9.74
C PRO A 62 29.66 7.07 9.08
N VAL A 63 30.19 5.88 9.34
CA VAL A 63 29.69 4.62 8.75
C VAL A 63 28.30 4.32 9.29
N THR A 64 28.13 4.40 10.62
CA THR A 64 26.83 4.24 11.27
C THR A 64 25.84 5.30 10.79
N GLY A 65 26.28 6.55 10.61
CA GLY A 65 25.47 7.64 10.08
C GLY A 65 24.92 7.36 8.68
N VAL A 66 25.75 6.88 7.75
CA VAL A 66 25.31 6.52 6.39
C VAL A 66 24.28 5.39 6.42
N ILE A 67 24.51 4.34 7.22
CA ILE A 67 23.57 3.22 7.37
C ILE A 67 22.23 3.71 7.90
N LEU A 68 22.22 4.60 8.88
CA LEU A 68 21.00 5.17 9.46
C LEU A 68 20.23 6.04 8.47
N VAL A 69 20.92 6.85 7.66
CA VAL A 69 20.27 7.65 6.60
C VAL A 69 19.60 6.74 5.57
N LEU A 70 20.29 5.68 5.13
CA LEU A 70 19.72 4.70 4.21
C LEU A 70 18.51 3.98 4.85
N ALA A 71 18.62 3.57 6.11
CA ALA A 71 17.52 2.96 6.85
C ALA A 71 16.31 3.89 6.94
N ALA A 72 16.53 5.18 7.19
CA ALA A 72 15.47 6.19 7.22
C ALA A 72 14.77 6.34 5.85
N CYS A 73 15.51 6.32 4.74
CA CYS A 73 14.91 6.33 3.40
C CYS A 73 13.99 5.12 3.17
N PHE A 74 14.41 3.92 3.57
CA PHE A 74 13.56 2.73 3.49
C PHE A 74 12.36 2.82 4.44
N LEU A 75 12.52 3.40 5.63
CA LEU A 75 11.42 3.61 6.58
C LEU A 75 10.34 4.54 6.01
N VAL A 76 10.72 5.65 5.36
CA VAL A 76 9.76 6.53 4.67
C VAL A 76 9.02 5.78 3.57
N ARG A 77 9.73 4.96 2.78
CA ARG A 77 9.10 4.13 1.74
C ARG A 77 8.09 3.14 2.33
N ILE A 78 8.44 2.50 3.44
CA ILE A 78 7.55 1.60 4.18
C ILE A 78 6.32 2.38 4.67
N PHE A 79 6.50 3.58 5.22
CA PHE A 79 5.39 4.44 5.66
C PHE A 79 4.43 4.80 4.52
N ILE A 80 4.94 5.19 3.35
CA ILE A 80 4.13 5.48 2.16
C ILE A 80 3.32 4.23 1.76
N LEU A 81 3.97 3.07 1.71
CA LEU A 81 3.28 1.80 1.42
C LEU A 81 2.18 1.49 2.43
N PHE A 82 2.43 1.66 3.74
CA PHE A 82 1.42 1.45 4.77
C PHE A 82 0.26 2.44 4.68
N HIS A 83 0.55 3.71 4.43
CA HIS A 83 -0.45 4.75 4.21
C HIS A 83 -1.35 4.38 3.02
N ASP A 84 -0.78 3.97 1.91
CA ASP A 84 -1.52 3.57 0.70
C ASP A 84 -2.25 2.22 0.87
N CYS A 85 -1.73 1.31 1.71
CA CYS A 85 -2.42 0.09 2.14
C CYS A 85 -3.69 0.39 2.93
N VAL A 86 -3.61 1.32 3.88
CA VAL A 86 -4.72 1.73 4.75
C VAL A 86 -5.87 2.39 3.98
N HIS A 87 -5.56 3.09 2.88
CA HIS A 87 -6.59 3.64 1.98
C HIS A 87 -7.30 2.58 1.11
N GLY A 88 -6.97 1.29 1.27
CA GLY A 88 -7.69 0.18 0.64
C GLY A 88 -7.30 -0.08 -0.83
N SER A 89 -6.20 0.50 -1.31
CA SER A 89 -5.72 0.31 -2.70
C SER A 89 -4.92 -0.99 -2.88
N PHE A 90 -4.53 -1.65 -1.79
CA PHE A 90 -3.51 -2.70 -1.82
C PHE A 90 -4.03 -4.13 -1.56
N PHE A 91 -5.22 -4.28 -0.97
CA PHE A 91 -5.84 -5.57 -0.72
C PHE A 91 -7.13 -5.73 -1.54
N SER A 92 -7.12 -6.68 -2.49
CA SER A 92 -8.28 -6.97 -3.37
C SER A 92 -9.47 -7.64 -2.66
N SER A 93 -9.36 -8.00 -1.37
CA SER A 93 -10.40 -8.76 -0.68
C SER A 93 -11.25 -7.89 0.25
N LYS A 94 -12.50 -7.63 -0.16
CA LYS A 94 -13.53 -7.02 0.69
C LYS A 94 -13.87 -7.83 1.95
N LYS A 95 -13.49 -9.12 2.03
CA LYS A 95 -13.84 -10.01 3.15
C LYS A 95 -12.96 -9.84 4.40
N ALA A 96 -11.81 -9.18 4.32
CA ALA A 96 -11.00 -8.89 5.51
C ALA A 96 -11.46 -7.64 6.28
N ASN A 97 -12.34 -6.82 5.69
CA ASN A 97 -12.81 -5.55 6.24
C ASN A 97 -14.18 -5.63 6.94
N THR A 98 -14.66 -6.83 7.27
CA THR A 98 -16.01 -7.05 7.86
C THR A 98 -15.97 -7.91 9.13
N PHE A 99 -14.84 -7.90 9.86
CA PHE A 99 -14.72 -8.56 11.16
C PHE A 99 -14.89 -7.58 12.35
N PHE A 100 -15.44 -6.39 12.10
CA PHE A 100 -16.02 -5.51 13.12
C PHE A 100 -17.43 -5.10 12.68
#